data_AF-A0A7Y3B1Z2-F1
#
_entry.id   AF-A0A7Y3B1Z2-F1
#
_cell.length_a   1.000
_cell.length_b   1.000
_cell.length_c   1.000
_cell.angle_alpha   90.00
_cell.angle_beta   90.00
_cell.angle_gamma   90.00
#
_symmetry.space_group_name_H-M   'P 1'
#
loop_
_entity.id
_entity.type
_entity.pdbx_description
1 polymer ?
#
loop_
_entity_poly.entity_id
_entity_poly.type
_entity_poly.pdbx_seq_one_letter_code
_entity_poly.pdbx_strand_id
1 'polypeptide(L)'
;MTYNDKVVRQFVIMTVVWGIVGMLVGVVIAAQLWLPALNFDIPWLTYSRLRPLHTNAVIFAFGGSALIGTSFYVVQRTCHVNLFAPKLASFVFWGWQLVILSAAITLPLGITQSKEYAELEWPIDLLITVVWVAYAVVFFGTIVKR
;
A
#
# COMPACT_ATOMS: atom_id res chain seq x y z
N MET A 1 3.10 28.31 -12.01
CA MET A 1 2.20 27.14 -11.84
C MET A 1 2.61 26.44 -10.55
N THR A 2 1.70 26.20 -9.61
CA THR A 2 2.03 25.50 -8.36
C THR A 2 1.54 24.05 -8.45
N TYR A 3 2.46 23.09 -8.34
CA TYR A 3 2.13 21.67 -8.36
C TYR A 3 1.39 21.24 -7.08
N ASN A 4 0.63 20.14 -7.16
CA ASN A 4 0.01 19.55 -5.98
C ASN A 4 0.99 18.58 -5.31
N ASP A 5 1.86 19.13 -4.46
CA ASP A 5 2.84 18.34 -3.71
C ASP A 5 2.28 17.78 -2.38
N LYS A 6 1.04 18.11 -2.00
CA LYS A 6 0.44 17.63 -0.75
C LYS A 6 0.31 16.11 -0.74
N VAL A 7 -0.35 15.55 -1.76
CA VAL A 7 -0.57 14.10 -1.89
C VAL A 7 0.75 13.36 -2.08
N VAL A 8 1.68 13.94 -2.84
CA VAL A 8 3.04 13.40 -2.98
C VAL A 8 3.72 13.28 -1.63
N ARG A 9 3.70 14.34 -0.81
CA ARG A 9 4.31 14.32 0.53
C ARG A 9 3.68 13.28 1.43
N GLN A 10 2.35 13.13 1.39
CA GLN A 10 1.64 12.12 2.15
C GLN A 10 2.10 10.71 1.76
N PHE A 11 2.17 10.40 0.46
CA PHE A 11 2.69 9.11 -0.01
C PHE A 11 4.15 8.91 0.35
N VAL A 12 5.03 9.91 0.21
CA VAL A 12 6.45 9.79 0.57
C VAL A 12 6.62 9.46 2.05
N ILE A 13 5.89 10.14 2.94
CA ILE A 13 5.92 9.84 4.38
C ILE A 13 5.43 8.41 4.63
N MET A 14 4.30 8.02 4.03
CA MET A 14 3.74 6.68 4.22
C MET A 14 4.60 5.57 3.60
N THR A 15 5.33 5.84 2.53
CA THR A 15 6.34 4.91 1.99
C THR A 15 7.38 4.61 3.05
N VAL A 16 7.92 5.61 3.74
CA VAL A 16 8.91 5.38 4.81
C VAL A 16 8.28 4.60 5.97
N VAL A 17 7.08 5.01 6.42
CA VAL A 17 6.38 4.32 7.51
C VAL A 17 6.12 2.85 7.19
N TRP A 18 5.57 2.56 6.00
CA TRP A 18 5.27 1.19 5.59
C TRP A 18 6.52 0.38 5.24
N GLY A 19 7.59 1.04 4.79
CA GLY A 19 8.90 0.41 4.62
C GLY A 19 9.43 -0.12 5.96
N ILE A 20 9.39 0.71 7.00
CA ILE A 20 9.80 0.31 8.35
C ILE A 20 8.92 -0.83 8.87
N VAL A 21 7.59 -0.68 8.80
CA VAL A 21 6.65 -1.70 9.28
C VAL A 21 6.83 -3.03 8.54
N GLY A 22 6.83 -3.00 7.20
CA GLY A 22 6.96 -4.20 6.38
C GLY A 22 8.27 -4.93 6.61
N MET A 23 9.40 -4.21 6.63
CA MET A 23 10.71 -4.80 6.89
C MET A 23 10.83 -5.33 8.33
N LEU A 24 10.26 -4.63 9.32
CA LEU A 24 10.25 -5.10 10.72
C LEU A 24 9.47 -6.39 10.89
N VAL A 25 8.28 -6.52 10.27
CA VAL A 25 7.56 -7.81 10.25
C VAL A 25 8.41 -8.88 9.55
N GLY A 26 9.15 -8.51 8.50
CA GLY A 26 10.12 -9.39 7.83
C GLY A 26 11.18 -9.95 8.76
N VAL A 27 11.78 -9.09 9.60
CA VAL A 27 12.74 -9.50 10.63
C VAL A 27 12.10 -10.43 11.66
N VAL A 28 10.87 -10.13 12.11
CA VAL A 28 10.13 -10.97 13.07
C VAL A 28 9.89 -12.36 12.50
N ILE A 29 9.36 -12.48 11.28
CA ILE A 29 9.07 -13.79 10.69
C ILE A 29 10.35 -14.56 10.34
N ALA A 30 11.45 -13.86 10.01
CA ALA A 30 12.76 -14.48 9.86
C ALA A 30 13.27 -15.07 11.19
N ALA A 31 13.10 -14.33 12.30
CA ALA A 31 13.45 -14.83 13.63
C ALA A 31 12.58 -16.02 14.05
N GLN A 32 11.30 -16.07 13.67
CA GLN A 32 10.40 -17.20 13.92
C GLN A 32 10.82 -18.48 13.19
N LEU A 33 11.43 -18.38 12.01
CA LEU A 33 12.00 -19.54 11.31
C LEU A 33 13.23 -20.10 12.03
N TRP A 34 14.03 -19.24 12.66
CA TRP A 34 15.21 -19.64 13.43
C TRP A 34 14.85 -20.17 14.83
N LEU A 35 13.95 -19.48 15.53
CA LEU A 35 13.50 -19.81 16.87
C LEU A 35 11.97 -19.89 16.91
N PRO A 36 11.38 -21.08 16.68
CA PRO A 36 9.92 -21.26 16.64
C PRO A 36 9.15 -20.82 17.89
N ALA A 37 9.81 -20.75 19.05
CA ALA A 37 9.22 -20.21 20.29
C ALA A 37 8.72 -18.76 20.14
N LEU A 38 9.26 -17.99 19.17
CA LEU A 38 8.81 -16.63 18.86
C LEU A 38 7.45 -16.56 18.14
N ASN A 39 6.77 -17.69 17.94
CA ASN A 39 5.34 -17.72 17.57
C ASN A 39 4.42 -17.48 18.78
N PHE A 40 4.96 -17.57 20.01
CA PHE A 40 4.29 -17.30 21.28
C PHE A 40 3.00 -18.10 21.55
N ASP A 41 2.71 -19.14 20.77
CA ASP A 41 1.45 -19.89 20.79
C ASP A 41 0.20 -18.98 20.64
N ILE A 42 0.37 -17.81 20.00
CA ILE A 42 -0.68 -16.82 19.77
C ILE A 42 -1.04 -16.80 18.27
N PRO A 43 -2.29 -17.11 17.87
CA PRO A 43 -2.65 -17.33 16.47
C PRO A 43 -2.23 -16.20 15.51
N TRP A 44 -2.46 -14.93 15.88
CA TRP A 44 -2.15 -13.77 15.04
C TRP A 44 -0.67 -13.37 15.01
N LEU A 45 0.17 -13.98 15.85
CA LEU A 45 1.63 -13.79 15.82
C LEU A 45 2.35 -14.94 15.11
N THR A 46 1.63 -15.96 14.63
CA THR A 46 2.28 -17.10 13.97
C THR A 46 2.88 -16.73 12.60
N TYR A 47 3.97 -17.42 12.23
CA TYR A 47 4.65 -17.26 10.95
C TYR A 47 3.70 -17.36 9.76
N SER A 48 2.77 -18.33 9.78
CA SER A 48 1.84 -18.58 8.69
C SER A 48 0.89 -17.40 8.44
N ARG A 49 0.56 -16.60 9.46
CA ARG A 49 -0.31 -15.40 9.33
C ARG A 49 0.48 -14.12 9.14
N LEU A 50 1.67 -14.02 9.72
CA LEU A 50 2.53 -12.84 9.56
C LEU A 50 3.27 -12.81 8.22
N ARG A 51 3.53 -13.97 7.58
CA ARG A 51 4.14 -14.03 6.23
C ARG A 51 3.32 -13.29 5.16
N PRO A 52 2.00 -13.57 4.99
CA PRO A 52 1.20 -12.81 4.02
C PRO A 52 1.07 -11.33 4.41
N LEU A 53 1.10 -10.99 5.71
CA LEU A 53 1.14 -9.60 6.15
C LEU A 53 2.44 -8.90 5.71
N HIS A 54 3.60 -9.54 5.92
CA HIS A 54 4.90 -9.02 5.50
C HIS A 54 4.95 -8.76 3.99
N THR A 55 4.55 -9.73 3.18
CA THR A 55 4.56 -9.62 1.71
C THR A 55 3.67 -8.47 1.22
N ASN A 56 2.43 -8.39 1.73
CA ASN A 56 1.51 -7.30 1.39
C ASN A 56 2.03 -5.92 1.86
N ALA A 57 2.61 -5.85 3.07
CA ALA A 57 3.17 -4.62 3.60
C ALA A 57 4.39 -4.14 2.79
N VAL A 58 5.29 -5.03 2.38
CA VAL A 58 6.47 -4.64 1.60
C VAL A 58 6.10 -4.32 0.15
N ILE A 59 5.21 -5.08 -0.47
CA ILE A 59 4.88 -4.88 -1.90
C ILE A 59 3.87 -3.75 -2.08
N PHE A 60 2.69 -3.86 -1.49
CA PHE A 60 1.60 -2.93 -1.75
C PHE A 60 1.64 -1.71 -0.84
N ALA A 61 2.00 -1.87 0.44
CA ALA A 61 2.08 -0.72 1.34
C ALA A 61 3.32 0.13 1.06
N PHE A 62 4.53 -0.44 1.16
CA PHE A 62 5.77 0.25 0.84
C PHE A 62 5.91 0.51 -0.66
N GLY A 63 5.98 -0.54 -1.48
CA GLY A 63 6.19 -0.40 -2.92
C GLY A 63 5.06 0.36 -3.63
N GLY A 64 3.80 0.08 -3.29
CA GLY A 64 2.65 0.79 -3.84
C GLY A 64 2.62 2.28 -3.47
N SER A 65 2.90 2.63 -2.21
CA SER A 65 3.01 4.04 -1.81
C SER A 65 4.18 4.75 -2.53
N ALA A 66 5.31 4.05 -2.68
CA ALA A 66 6.47 4.58 -3.40
C ALA A 66 6.13 4.87 -4.86
N LEU A 67 5.42 3.93 -5.51
CA LEU A 67 5.04 4.03 -6.91
C LEU A 67 4.04 5.17 -7.15
N ILE A 68 2.97 5.24 -6.37
CA ILE A 68 1.93 6.27 -6.53
C ILE A 68 2.51 7.66 -6.18
N GLY A 69 3.28 7.78 -5.10
CA GLY A 69 3.93 9.03 -4.73
C GLY A 69 4.90 9.53 -5.80
N THR A 70 5.75 8.63 -6.32
CA THR A 70 6.70 8.94 -7.39
C THR A 70 5.98 9.31 -8.67
N SER A 71 4.97 8.55 -9.08
CA SER A 71 4.25 8.80 -10.34
C SER A 71 3.55 10.14 -10.33
N PHE A 72 2.89 10.52 -9.22
CA PHE A 72 2.27 11.83 -9.06
C PHE A 72 3.28 12.99 -9.04
N TYR A 73 4.47 12.78 -8.49
CA TYR A 73 5.53 13.78 -8.55
C TYR A 73 6.06 13.96 -9.98
N VAL A 74 6.37 12.85 -10.64
CA VAL A 74 6.99 12.81 -11.98
C VAL A 74 6.02 13.33 -13.03
N VAL A 75 4.79 12.79 -13.10
CA VAL A 75 3.83 13.11 -14.18
C VAL A 75 3.52 14.61 -14.24
N GLN A 76 3.42 15.28 -13.10
CA GLN A 76 3.21 16.72 -13.04
C GLN A 76 4.37 17.50 -13.66
N ARG A 77 5.61 17.09 -13.36
CA ARG A 77 6.83 17.80 -13.76
C ARG A 77 7.24 17.51 -15.19
N THR A 78 7.03 16.28 -15.66
CA THR A 78 7.32 15.90 -17.05
C THR A 78 6.29 16.45 -18.03
N CYS A 79 5.05 16.66 -17.57
CA CYS A 79 3.99 17.25 -18.38
C CYS A 79 3.83 18.77 -18.16
N HIS A 80 4.55 19.35 -17.19
CA HIS A 80 4.43 20.77 -16.82
C HIS A 80 2.99 21.22 -16.48
N VAL A 81 2.20 20.32 -15.90
CA VAL A 81 0.82 20.58 -15.49
C VAL A 81 0.56 20.09 -14.07
N ASN A 82 -0.45 20.65 -13.40
CA ASN A 82 -0.89 20.15 -12.11
C ASN A 82 -1.67 18.83 -12.25
N LEU A 83 -1.71 18.03 -11.17
CA LEU A 83 -2.50 16.80 -11.13
C LEU A 83 -3.96 17.04 -11.54
N PHE A 84 -4.46 16.20 -12.44
CA PHE A 84 -5.87 16.12 -12.76
C PHE A 84 -6.67 15.66 -11.54
N ALA A 85 -7.84 16.27 -11.33
CA ALA A 85 -8.76 15.95 -10.24
C ALA A 85 -8.07 15.80 -8.86
N PRO A 86 -7.51 16.87 -8.26
CA PRO A 86 -6.71 16.78 -7.03
C PRO A 86 -7.46 16.19 -5.82
N LYS A 87 -8.79 16.34 -5.76
CA LYS A 87 -9.63 15.66 -4.75
C LYS A 87 -9.64 14.14 -4.94
N LEU A 88 -9.65 13.67 -6.20
CA LEU A 88 -9.56 12.25 -6.53
C LEU A 88 -8.17 11.69 -6.18
N ALA A 89 -7.10 12.46 -6.39
CA ALA A 89 -5.76 12.08 -5.91
C ALA A 89 -5.71 11.93 -4.37
N SER A 90 -6.43 12.79 -3.63
CA SER A 90 -6.58 12.64 -2.18
C SER A 90 -7.42 11.42 -1.78
N PHE A 91 -8.42 11.05 -2.57
CA PHE A 91 -9.18 9.81 -2.40
C PHE A 91 -8.28 8.59 -2.62
N VAL A 92 -7.43 8.61 -3.65
CA VAL A 92 -6.45 7.55 -3.91
C VAL A 92 -5.53 7.36 -2.70
N PHE A 93 -5.04 8.45 -2.10
CA PHE A 93 -4.25 8.37 -0.86
C PHE A 93 -5.01 7.65 0.26
N TRP A 94 -6.14 8.21 0.72
CA TRP A 94 -6.86 7.63 1.86
C TRP A 94 -7.42 6.23 1.59
N GLY A 95 -7.86 5.97 0.36
CA GLY A 95 -8.30 4.65 -0.07
C GLY A 95 -7.17 3.62 -0.03
N TRP A 96 -5.97 3.98 -0.50
CA TRP A 96 -4.80 3.11 -0.41
C TRP A 96 -4.39 2.85 1.04
N GLN A 97 -4.41 3.88 1.90
CA GLN A 97 -4.16 3.69 3.33
C GLN A 97 -5.20 2.76 3.99
N LEU A 98 -6.47 2.84 3.59
CA LEU A 98 -7.52 1.97 4.10
C LEU A 98 -7.34 0.51 3.65
N VAL A 99 -6.92 0.27 2.40
CA VAL A 99 -6.53 -1.06 1.93
C VAL A 99 -5.43 -1.64 2.82
N ILE A 100 -4.37 -0.88 3.06
CA ILE A 100 -3.22 -1.34 3.85
C ILE A 100 -3.62 -1.61 5.30
N LEU A 101 -4.42 -0.74 5.92
CA LEU A 101 -4.92 -0.96 7.28
C LEU A 101 -5.83 -2.19 7.36
N SER A 102 -6.64 -2.43 6.32
CA SER A 102 -7.47 -3.63 6.22
C SER A 102 -6.60 -4.88 6.18
N ALA A 103 -5.54 -4.90 5.36
CA ALA A 103 -4.57 -5.99 5.31
C ALA A 103 -3.89 -6.24 6.66
N ALA A 104 -3.51 -5.17 7.37
CA ALA A 104 -2.90 -5.24 8.69
C ALA A 104 -3.81 -5.87 9.75
N ILE A 105 -5.13 -5.80 9.57
CA ILE A 105 -6.12 -6.38 10.48
C ILE A 105 -6.49 -7.79 10.03
N THR A 106 -6.86 -7.98 8.76
CA THR A 106 -7.47 -9.23 8.29
C THR A 106 -6.47 -10.38 8.20
N LEU A 107 -5.23 -10.11 7.78
CA LEU A 107 -4.23 -11.17 7.58
C LEU A 107 -3.80 -11.83 8.90
N PRO A 108 -3.49 -11.09 9.99
CA PRO A 108 -3.26 -11.70 11.31
C PRO A 108 -4.47 -12.43 11.88
N LEU A 109 -5.69 -11.99 11.54
CA LEU A 109 -6.92 -12.71 11.89
C LEU A 109 -7.10 -14.03 11.12
N GLY A 110 -6.29 -14.26 10.08
CA GLY A 110 -6.33 -15.48 9.27
C GLY A 110 -7.39 -15.43 8.16
N ILE A 111 -7.91 -14.24 7.86
CA ILE A 111 -8.90 -14.01 6.81
C ILE A 111 -8.13 -13.82 5.50
N THR A 112 -8.01 -14.88 4.71
CA THR A 112 -7.22 -14.87 3.48
C THR A 112 -7.71 -15.85 2.41
N GLN A 113 -7.56 -15.46 1.15
CA GLN A 113 -7.83 -16.31 -0.02
C GLN A 113 -6.75 -17.39 -0.26
N SER A 114 -5.64 -17.39 0.49
CA SER A 114 -4.49 -18.31 0.32
C SER A 114 -3.75 -18.24 -1.03
N LYS A 115 -4.05 -17.22 -1.85
CA LYS A 115 -3.35 -16.95 -3.11
C LYS A 115 -2.23 -15.93 -2.87
N GLU A 116 -1.01 -16.28 -3.25
CA GLU A 116 0.14 -15.42 -3.03
C GLU A 116 0.00 -14.09 -3.80
N TYR A 117 0.26 -12.97 -3.10
CA TYR A 117 0.05 -11.59 -3.58
C TYR A 117 -1.41 -11.21 -3.90
N ALA A 118 -2.36 -12.08 -3.58
CA ALA A 118 -3.80 -11.89 -3.68
C ALA A 118 -4.50 -12.42 -2.41
N GLU A 119 -3.86 -12.22 -1.25
CA GLU A 119 -4.29 -12.83 0.00
C GLU A 119 -5.54 -12.18 0.59
N LEU A 120 -5.84 -10.93 0.21
CA LEU A 120 -6.93 -10.14 0.78
C LEU A 120 -8.28 -10.64 0.29
N GLU A 121 -9.31 -10.54 1.13
CA GLU A 121 -10.65 -10.99 0.77
C GLU A 121 -11.35 -10.05 -0.22
N TRP A 122 -12.35 -10.58 -0.91
CA TRP A 122 -13.07 -9.89 -1.99
C TRP A 122 -13.56 -8.46 -1.68
N PRO A 123 -13.96 -8.08 -0.44
CA PRO A 123 -14.36 -6.68 -0.19
C PRO A 123 -13.18 -5.72 -0.34
N ILE A 124 -11.98 -6.17 0.04
CA ILE A 124 -10.75 -5.40 -0.08
C ILE A 124 -10.29 -5.38 -1.55
N ASP A 125 -10.48 -6.48 -2.29
CA ASP A 125 -10.22 -6.50 -3.74
C ASP A 125 -11.07 -5.48 -4.51
N LEU A 126 -12.35 -5.35 -4.16
CA LEU A 126 -13.22 -4.31 -4.73
C LEU A 126 -12.73 -2.91 -4.39
N LEU A 127 -12.32 -2.68 -3.14
CA LEU A 127 -11.77 -1.40 -2.72
C LEU A 127 -10.48 -1.07 -3.49
N ILE A 128 -9.56 -2.02 -3.62
CA ILE A 128 -8.33 -1.88 -4.41
C ILE A 128 -8.70 -1.49 -5.84
N THR A 129 -9.65 -2.20 -6.44
CA THR A 129 -10.10 -1.94 -7.82
C THR A 129 -10.61 -0.51 -7.98
N VAL A 130 -11.47 -0.03 -7.08
CA VAL A 130 -12.00 1.34 -7.10
C VAL A 130 -10.88 2.38 -6.94
N VAL A 131 -9.97 2.17 -5.98
CA VAL A 131 -8.83 3.06 -5.75
C VAL A 131 -7.88 3.09 -6.95
N TRP A 132 -7.64 1.94 -7.58
CA TRP A 132 -6.77 1.83 -8.74
C TRP A 132 -7.35 2.49 -9.98
N VAL A 133 -8.66 2.35 -10.21
CA VAL A 133 -9.37 3.07 -11.27
C VAL A 133 -9.29 4.59 -11.05
N ALA A 134 -9.50 5.05 -9.81
CA ALA A 134 -9.34 6.46 -9.46
C ALA A 134 -7.90 6.96 -9.71
N TYR A 135 -6.89 6.15 -9.36
CA TYR A 135 -5.48 6.44 -9.66
C TYR A 135 -5.23 6.55 -11.16
N ALA A 136 -5.73 5.60 -11.96
CA ALA A 136 -5.60 5.63 -13.41
C ALA A 136 -6.22 6.90 -14.01
N VAL A 137 -7.44 7.27 -13.57
CA VAL A 137 -8.10 8.50 -14.02
C VAL A 137 -7.27 9.74 -13.70
N VAL A 138 -6.69 9.83 -12.49
CA VAL A 138 -5.81 10.94 -12.10
C VAL A 138 -4.55 10.98 -12.97
N PHE A 139 -3.88 9.84 -13.14
CA PHE A 139 -2.61 9.76 -13.86
C PHE A 139 -2.79 10.06 -15.36
N PHE A 140 -3.67 9.32 -16.03
CA PHE A 140 -3.95 9.52 -17.46
C PHE A 140 -4.61 10.88 -17.73
N GLY A 141 -5.51 11.34 -16.85
CA GLY A 141 -6.08 12.68 -16.98
C GLY A 141 -5.04 13.79 -16.86
N THR A 142 -3.98 13.58 -16.08
CA THR A 142 -2.85 14.53 -16.01
C THR A 142 -2.06 14.54 -17.32
N ILE A 143 -1.85 13.38 -17.94
CA ILE A 143 -1.17 13.27 -19.25
C ILE A 143 -2.01 13.90 -20.36
N VAL A 144 -3.34 13.68 -20.37
CA VAL A 144 -4.25 14.27 -21.38
C VAL A 144 -4.25 15.80 -21.32
N LYS A 145 -3.95 16.38 -20.15
CA LYS A 145 -3.85 17.83 -19.95
C LYS A 145 -2.50 18.43 -20.36
N ARG A 146 -1.49 17.61 -20.66
CA ARG A 146 -0.11 18.05 -20.98
C ARG A 146 -0.07 19.09 -22.09
#